data_AF-H0TZM7-F1
#
_entry.id   AF-H0TZM7-F1
#
_cell.length_a   1.000
_cell.length_b   1.000
_cell.length_c   1.000
_cell.angle_alpha   90.00
_cell.angle_beta   90.00
_cell.angle_gamma   90.00
#
_symmetry.space_group_name_H-M   'P 1'
#
loop_
_entity.id
_entity.type
_entity.pdbx_description
1 polymer ?
#
loop_
_entity_poly.entity_id
_entity_poly.type
_entity_poly.pdbx_seq_one_letter_code
_entity_poly.pdbx_strand_id
1 'polypeptide(L)'
;MTEKPHNDADALLHGIDKTLSDFKTKAYEAKKSYDQSEVGRAHRELSALGRFWSQFVRSCGWIYLQLIAPVTWRIYRFVRWAFARYRALWARCVYAKDAYGDPEFSKARGGIMILATIAACYLVYGAATVTVTLPWYLATVRHDEQLYLSNSQNVSSSQTEGLEIHEVYGCETLPCTEQNTVTFRVRSTWFNEIWSILHHGSLFYPGYVAAAVSPVLNRCVITSYGVRRKFLVRSWELYPDLVQVECMPTDAGEGKDSKVINNRDYR
;
A
#
# COMPACT_ATOMS: atom_id res chain seq x y z
N MET A 1 14.74 -88.21 47.60
CA MET A 1 15.29 -87.77 46.31
C MET A 1 14.17 -86.97 45.63
N THR A 2 14.03 -85.67 45.94
CA THR A 2 14.68 -84.50 45.32
C THR A 2 14.37 -84.33 43.84
N GLU A 3 14.08 -83.07 43.45
CA GLU A 3 13.92 -82.52 42.08
C GLU A 3 12.59 -82.87 41.37
N LYS A 4 11.76 -81.96 40.86
CA LYS A 4 11.92 -80.62 40.27
C LYS A 4 10.59 -79.85 40.37
N PRO A 5 10.59 -78.59 40.86
CA PRO A 5 9.62 -77.59 40.42
C PRO A 5 10.27 -76.40 39.70
N HIS A 6 11.61 -76.33 39.68
CA HIS A 6 12.32 -75.17 39.12
C HIS A 6 12.23 -75.10 37.58
N ASN A 7 12.28 -76.25 36.90
CA ASN A 7 12.23 -76.30 35.43
C ASN A 7 10.90 -75.80 34.83
N ASP A 8 9.79 -75.95 35.55
CA ASP A 8 8.47 -75.58 35.01
C ASP A 8 8.22 -74.06 35.13
N ALA A 9 8.74 -73.42 36.18
CA ALA A 9 8.64 -71.97 36.36
C ALA A 9 9.47 -71.21 35.32
N ASP A 10 10.69 -71.68 35.04
CA ASP A 10 11.56 -71.06 34.04
C ASP A 10 11.00 -71.26 32.62
N ALA A 11 10.36 -72.40 32.35
CA ALA A 11 9.66 -72.66 31.09
C ALA A 11 8.45 -71.71 30.90
N LEU A 12 7.70 -71.43 31.97
CA LEU A 12 6.58 -70.49 31.94
C LEU A 12 7.03 -69.03 31.75
N LEU A 13 8.07 -68.60 32.45
CA LEU A 13 8.64 -67.25 32.29
C LEU A 13 9.19 -67.03 30.88
N HIS A 14 9.90 -68.02 30.33
CA HIS A 14 10.39 -67.99 28.96
C HIS A 14 9.24 -67.96 27.93
N GLY A 15 8.11 -68.63 28.21
CA GLY A 15 6.90 -68.57 27.39
C GLY A 15 6.26 -67.17 27.37
N ILE A 16 6.21 -66.50 28.52
CA ILE A 16 5.64 -65.14 28.64
C ILE A 16 6.53 -64.12 27.93
N ASP A 17 7.85 -64.17 28.14
CA ASP A 17 8.76 -63.20 27.52
C ASP A 17 8.77 -63.34 25.99
N LYS A 18 8.71 -64.59 25.50
CA LYS A 18 8.59 -64.89 24.07
C LYS A 18 7.28 -64.36 23.46
N THR A 19 6.16 -64.49 24.17
CA THR A 19 4.89 -63.94 23.67
C THR A 19 4.91 -62.41 23.66
N LEU A 20 5.51 -61.78 24.68
CA LEU A 20 5.63 -60.33 24.76
C LEU A 20 6.57 -59.76 23.67
N SER A 21 7.68 -60.45 23.38
CA SER A 21 8.56 -60.09 22.28
C SER A 21 7.86 -60.23 20.93
N ASP A 22 7.09 -61.31 20.73
CA ASP A 22 6.33 -61.53 19.50
C ASP A 22 5.21 -60.49 19.30
N PHE A 23 4.59 -60.01 20.37
CA PHE A 23 3.63 -58.90 20.29
C PHE A 23 4.31 -57.59 19.90
N LYS A 24 5.48 -57.29 20.47
CA LYS A 24 6.24 -56.07 20.13
C LYS A 24 6.73 -56.10 18.69
N THR A 25 7.24 -57.23 18.21
CA THR A 25 7.68 -57.38 16.82
C THR A 25 6.51 -57.26 15.86
N LYS A 26 5.38 -57.92 16.13
CA LYS A 26 4.16 -57.78 15.31
C LYS A 26 3.60 -56.36 15.31
N ALA A 27 3.59 -55.67 16.44
CA ALA A 27 3.15 -54.28 16.51
C ALA A 27 4.11 -53.34 15.75
N TYR A 28 5.42 -53.59 15.84
CA TYR A 28 6.42 -52.84 15.10
C TYR A 28 6.33 -53.10 13.58
N GLU A 29 6.13 -54.35 13.17
CA GLU A 29 5.95 -54.73 11.77
C GLU A 29 4.63 -54.20 11.20
N ALA A 30 3.54 -54.20 11.97
CA ALA A 30 2.27 -53.60 11.58
C ALA A 30 2.38 -52.07 11.41
N LYS A 31 3.13 -51.40 12.30
CA LYS A 31 3.41 -49.98 12.16
C LYS A 31 4.32 -49.69 10.96
N LYS A 32 5.33 -50.52 10.74
CA LYS A 32 6.25 -50.43 9.60
C LYS A 32 5.55 -50.67 8.26
N SER A 33 4.66 -51.66 8.18
CA SER A 33 3.89 -51.95 6.96
C SER A 33 2.85 -50.87 6.68
N TYR A 34 2.22 -50.32 7.72
CA TYR A 34 1.34 -49.15 7.59
C TYR A 34 2.12 -47.93 7.10
N ASP A 35 3.31 -47.66 7.66
CA ASP A 35 4.19 -46.57 7.27
C ASP A 35 4.77 -46.72 5.85
N GLN A 36 4.94 -47.96 5.37
CA GLN A 36 5.40 -48.28 4.01
C GLN A 36 4.24 -48.33 2.98
N SER A 37 2.99 -48.36 3.42
CA SER A 37 1.81 -48.35 2.54
C SER A 37 1.51 -46.95 1.99
N GLU A 38 0.97 -46.87 0.77
CA GLU A 38 0.57 -45.60 0.14
C GLU A 38 -0.43 -44.80 1.00
N VAL A 39 -1.26 -45.50 1.78
CA VAL A 39 -2.22 -44.91 2.72
C VAL A 39 -1.51 -44.23 3.90
N GLY A 40 -0.43 -44.83 4.42
CA GLY A 40 0.39 -44.22 5.46
C GLY A 40 1.16 -42.98 4.98
N ARG A 41 1.63 -43.00 3.72
CA ARG A 41 2.27 -41.85 3.08
C ARG A 41 1.28 -40.70 2.86
N ALA A 42 0.08 -41.01 2.35
CA ALA A 42 -1.01 -40.03 2.20
C ALA A 42 -1.47 -39.45 3.54
N HIS A 43 -1.56 -40.25 4.60
CA HIS A 43 -1.93 -39.76 5.93
C HIS A 43 -0.84 -38.87 6.55
N ARG A 44 0.44 -39.17 6.32
CA ARG A 44 1.54 -38.27 6.72
C ARG A 44 1.50 -36.95 5.95
N GLU A 45 1.29 -36.98 4.65
CA GLU A 45 1.21 -35.76 3.83
C GLU A 45 -0.02 -34.91 4.20
N LEU A 46 -1.18 -35.52 4.43
CA LEU A 46 -2.37 -34.83 4.95
C LEU A 46 -2.13 -34.24 6.35
N SER A 47 -1.42 -34.98 7.22
CA SER A 47 -1.09 -34.48 8.55
C SER A 47 -0.03 -33.36 8.51
N ALA A 48 0.91 -33.41 7.57
CA ALA A 48 1.93 -32.39 7.37
C ALA A 48 1.32 -31.11 6.76
N LEU A 49 0.43 -31.26 5.79
CA LEU A 49 -0.31 -30.17 5.17
C LEU A 49 -1.28 -29.52 6.18
N GLY A 50 -1.95 -30.33 7.01
CA GLY A 50 -2.78 -29.84 8.12
C GLY A 50 -1.96 -29.09 9.18
N ARG A 51 -0.76 -29.58 9.53
CA ARG A 51 0.16 -28.86 10.42
C ARG A 51 0.63 -27.55 9.80
N PHE A 52 1.01 -27.56 8.52
CA PHE A 52 1.41 -26.36 7.79
C PHE A 52 0.29 -25.32 7.76
N TRP A 53 -0.93 -25.69 7.39
CA TRP A 53 -2.09 -24.79 7.38
C TRP A 53 -2.41 -24.25 8.78
N SER A 54 -2.33 -25.09 9.81
CA SER A 54 -2.55 -24.64 11.19
C SER A 54 -1.48 -23.66 11.66
N GLN A 55 -0.22 -23.86 11.26
CA GLN A 55 0.88 -22.94 11.54
C GLN A 55 0.72 -21.64 10.75
N PHE A 56 0.34 -21.72 9.48
CA PHE A 56 0.07 -20.55 8.64
C PHE A 56 -1.06 -19.68 9.21
N VAL A 57 -2.21 -20.28 9.55
CA VAL A 57 -3.33 -19.56 10.16
C VAL A 57 -2.95 -18.98 11.53
N ARG A 58 -2.17 -19.69 12.35
CA ARG A 58 -1.65 -19.15 13.63
C ARG A 58 -0.69 -17.99 13.41
N SER A 59 0.19 -18.06 12.41
CA SER A 59 1.08 -16.97 12.04
C SER A 59 0.31 -15.75 11.53
N CYS A 60 -0.67 -15.95 10.64
CA CYS A 60 -1.57 -14.89 10.19
C CYS A 60 -2.38 -14.29 11.33
N GLY A 61 -2.89 -15.13 12.24
CA GLY A 61 -3.62 -14.68 13.43
C GLY A 61 -2.74 -13.88 14.39
N TRP A 62 -1.49 -14.28 14.58
CA TRP A 62 -0.51 -13.53 15.38
C TRP A 62 -0.19 -12.18 14.73
N ILE A 63 0.04 -12.14 13.42
CA ILE A 63 0.25 -10.88 12.67
C ILE A 63 -0.97 -9.98 12.81
N TYR A 64 -2.18 -10.53 12.65
CA TYR A 64 -3.41 -9.77 12.80
C TYR A 64 -3.55 -9.17 14.20
N LEU A 65 -3.33 -9.96 15.25
CA LEU A 65 -3.44 -9.50 16.64
C LEU A 65 -2.35 -8.50 17.03
N GLN A 66 -1.13 -8.65 16.49
CA GLN A 66 0.01 -7.82 16.89
C GLN A 66 0.14 -6.53 16.09
N LEU A 67 -0.24 -6.52 14.81
CA LEU A 67 -0.09 -5.36 13.92
C LEU A 67 -1.44 -4.71 13.58
N ILE A 68 -2.43 -5.50 13.19
CA ILE A 68 -3.69 -4.97 12.65
C ILE A 68 -4.65 -4.57 13.77
N ALA A 69 -4.92 -5.47 14.72
CA ALA A 69 -5.84 -5.26 15.84
C ALA A 69 -5.54 -4.00 16.68
N PRO A 70 -4.29 -3.68 17.08
CA PRO A 70 -4.03 -2.47 17.85
C PRO A 70 -4.27 -1.19 17.03
N VAL A 71 -3.99 -1.23 15.72
CA VAL A 71 -4.21 -0.09 14.83
C VAL A 71 -5.71 0.09 14.59
N THR A 72 -6.43 -0.97 14.22
CA THR A 72 -7.87 -0.93 13.96
C THR A 72 -8.65 -0.60 15.23
N TRP A 73 -8.24 -1.09 16.40
CA TRP A 73 -8.86 -0.73 17.68
C TRP A 73 -8.70 0.76 18.01
N ARG A 74 -7.50 1.33 17.78
CA ARG A 74 -7.26 2.77 17.97
C ARG A 74 -8.13 3.60 17.03
N ILE A 75 -8.18 3.22 15.75
CA ILE A 75 -9.03 3.88 14.74
C ILE A 75 -10.50 3.75 15.14
N TYR A 76 -10.97 2.56 15.50
CA TYR A 76 -12.34 2.32 15.94
C TYR A 76 -12.71 3.17 17.15
N ARG A 77 -11.84 3.24 18.17
CA ARG A 77 -12.04 4.07 19.36
C ARG A 77 -12.17 5.54 18.98
N PHE A 78 -11.30 6.01 18.09
CA PHE A 78 -11.34 7.38 17.58
C PHE A 78 -12.64 7.67 16.83
N VAL A 79 -13.04 6.80 15.90
CA VAL A 79 -14.28 6.91 15.13
C VAL A 79 -15.50 6.93 16.05
N ARG A 80 -15.56 6.03 17.05
CA ARG A 80 -16.65 5.99 18.02
C ARG A 80 -16.71 7.27 18.86
N TRP A 81 -15.57 7.78 19.32
CA TRP A 81 -15.49 9.04 20.05
C TRP A 81 -15.93 10.22 19.19
N ALA A 82 -15.46 10.31 17.95
CA ALA A 82 -15.81 11.35 17.00
C ALA A 82 -17.31 11.31 16.68
N PHE A 83 -17.88 10.12 16.48
CA PHE A 83 -19.32 9.95 16.24
C PHE A 83 -20.16 10.36 17.45
N ALA A 84 -19.74 10.02 18.68
CA ALA A 84 -20.43 10.45 19.89
C ALA A 84 -20.43 11.99 20.04
N ARG A 85 -19.30 12.64 19.70
CA ARG A 85 -19.18 14.10 19.69
C ARG A 85 -20.02 14.74 18.59
N TYR A 86 -20.01 14.16 17.38
CA TYR A 86 -20.86 14.61 16.28
C TYR A 86 -22.34 14.50 16.64
N ARG A 87 -22.78 13.38 17.24
CA ARG A 87 -24.16 13.22 17.72
C ARG A 87 -24.54 14.28 18.75
N ALA A 88 -23.65 14.59 19.70
CA ALA A 88 -23.89 15.64 20.69
C ALA A 88 -23.99 17.03 20.05
N LEU A 89 -23.14 17.33 19.06
CA LEU A 89 -23.16 18.59 18.33
C LEU A 89 -24.40 18.70 17.44
N TRP A 90 -24.78 17.63 16.75
CA TRP A 90 -26.02 17.52 15.99
C TRP A 90 -27.24 17.76 16.88
N ALA A 91 -27.31 17.10 18.04
CA ALA A 91 -28.39 17.28 18.99
C ALA A 91 -28.50 18.74 19.46
N ARG A 92 -27.36 19.43 19.64
CA ARG A 92 -27.31 20.83 20.08
C ARG A 92 -27.66 21.84 18.98
N CYS A 93 -27.25 21.58 17.74
CA CYS A 93 -27.40 22.54 16.64
C CYS A 93 -28.73 22.38 15.90
N VAL A 94 -29.26 21.17 15.81
CA VAL A 94 -30.42 20.87 14.96
C VAL A 94 -31.75 20.97 15.71
N TYR A 95 -31.78 20.59 16.99
CA TYR A 95 -32.98 20.71 17.81
C TYR A 95 -33.04 22.09 18.47
N ALA A 96 -34.12 22.83 18.21
CA ALA A 96 -34.44 24.04 18.94
C ALA A 96 -35.34 23.67 20.12
N LYS A 97 -35.20 24.35 21.26
CA LYS A 97 -36.19 24.24 22.33
C LYS A 97 -37.39 25.11 21.95
N ASP A 98 -38.55 24.49 21.86
CA ASP A 98 -39.81 25.19 21.63
C ASP A 98 -40.23 25.98 22.88
N ALA A 99 -41.27 26.82 22.79
CA ALA A 99 -41.78 27.67 23.87
C ALA A 99 -42.17 26.87 25.14
N TYR A 100 -42.44 25.57 25.00
CA TYR A 100 -42.78 24.64 26.09
C TYR A 100 -41.59 23.77 26.57
N GLY A 101 -40.38 24.00 26.02
CA GLY A 101 -39.16 23.31 26.44
C GLY A 101 -38.87 21.99 25.73
N ASP A 102 -39.78 21.52 24.86
CA ASP A 102 -39.59 20.30 24.07
C ASP A 102 -38.67 20.53 22.85
N PRO A 103 -37.86 19.52 22.46
CA PRO A 103 -36.96 19.64 21.33
C PRO A 103 -37.71 19.51 20.00
N GLU A 104 -37.91 20.62 19.30
CA GLU A 104 -38.46 20.64 17.94
C GLU A 104 -37.34 20.64 16.89
N PHE A 105 -37.52 19.85 15.84
CA PHE A 105 -36.54 19.73 14.75
C PHE A 105 -36.65 20.92 13.79
N SER A 106 -35.63 21.78 13.76
CA SER A 106 -35.60 22.92 12.83
C SER A 106 -35.01 22.51 11.47
N LYS A 107 -35.84 22.50 10.43
CA LYS A 107 -35.43 22.14 9.05
C LYS A 107 -34.29 23.01 8.51
N ALA A 108 -34.30 24.31 8.83
CA ALA A 108 -33.26 25.25 8.40
C ALA A 108 -31.91 24.99 9.08
N ARG A 109 -31.89 24.75 10.40
CA ARG A 109 -30.65 24.43 11.14
C ARG A 109 -30.10 23.06 10.75
N GLY A 110 -30.98 22.09 10.51
CA GLY A 110 -30.61 20.78 9.96
C GLY A 110 -29.91 20.90 8.60
N GLY A 111 -30.48 21.70 7.68
CA GLY A 111 -29.88 21.96 6.37
C GLY A 111 -28.49 22.60 6.44
N ILE A 112 -28.35 23.66 7.27
CA ILE A 112 -27.05 24.32 7.49
C ILE A 112 -26.03 23.34 8.08
N MET A 113 -26.44 22.51 9.04
CA MET A 113 -25.56 21.52 9.66
C MET A 113 -25.08 20.46 8.66
N ILE A 114 -25.94 20.01 7.73
CA ILE A 114 -25.55 19.08 6.68
C ILE A 114 -24.52 19.72 5.74
N LEU A 115 -24.77 20.94 5.27
CA LEU A 115 -23.82 21.66 4.42
C LEU A 115 -22.48 21.88 5.11
N ALA A 116 -22.50 22.28 6.38
CA ALA A 116 -21.29 22.45 7.19
C ALA A 116 -20.54 21.11 7.37
N THR A 117 -21.27 20.00 7.54
CA THR A 117 -20.67 18.66 7.66
C THR A 117 -20.01 18.23 6.35
N ILE A 118 -20.65 18.46 5.21
CA ILE A 118 -20.09 18.19 3.88
C ILE A 118 -18.81 19.00 3.66
N ALA A 119 -18.84 20.30 3.96
CA ALA A 119 -17.67 21.17 3.85
C ALA A 119 -16.51 20.70 4.77
N ALA A 120 -16.81 20.32 6.02
CA ALA A 120 -15.82 19.79 6.93
C ALA A 120 -15.23 18.47 6.43
N CYS A 121 -16.05 17.55 5.90
CA CYS A 121 -15.58 16.31 5.30
C CYS A 121 -14.64 16.55 4.10
N TYR A 122 -14.96 17.54 3.25
CA TYR A 122 -14.11 17.90 2.12
C TYR A 122 -12.74 18.43 2.57
N LEU A 123 -12.70 19.29 3.60
CA LEU A 123 -11.44 19.78 4.18
C LEU A 123 -10.64 18.67 4.85
N VAL A 124 -11.30 17.76 5.58
CA VAL A 124 -10.64 16.60 6.21
C VAL A 124 -10.04 15.67 5.15
N TYR A 125 -10.76 15.43 4.06
CA TYR A 125 -10.23 14.68 2.92
C TYR A 125 -8.98 15.34 2.33
N GLY A 126 -9.02 16.65 2.08
CA GLY A 126 -7.86 17.41 1.61
C GLY A 126 -6.67 17.29 2.57
N ALA A 127 -6.88 17.56 3.86
CA ALA A 127 -5.85 17.41 4.88
C ALA A 127 -5.27 15.99 4.94
N ALA A 128 -6.10 14.95 4.88
CA ALA A 128 -5.65 13.57 4.88
C ALA A 128 -4.75 13.27 3.68
N THR A 129 -5.15 13.67 2.47
CA THR A 129 -4.33 13.46 1.25
C THR A 129 -2.98 14.18 1.35
N VAL A 130 -2.96 15.41 1.87
CA VAL A 130 -1.73 16.19 2.10
C VAL A 130 -0.84 15.52 3.14
N THR A 131 -1.39 15.04 4.25
CA THR A 131 -0.60 14.37 5.31
C THR A 131 0.05 13.07 4.85
N VAL A 132 -0.55 12.37 3.88
CA VAL A 132 0.03 11.15 3.30
C VAL A 132 1.07 11.48 2.23
N THR A 133 0.81 12.49 1.40
CA THR A 133 1.70 12.90 0.30
C THR A 133 2.89 13.73 0.78
N LEU A 134 2.78 14.48 1.87
CA LEU A 134 3.86 15.33 2.38
C LEU A 134 5.11 14.53 2.82
N PRO A 135 5.03 13.45 3.62
CA PRO A 135 6.20 12.62 3.92
C PRO A 135 6.80 12.00 2.67
N TRP A 136 5.95 11.60 1.72
CA TRP A 136 6.39 11.05 0.44
C TRP A 136 7.16 12.09 -0.38
N TYR A 137 6.63 13.30 -0.47
CA TYR A 137 7.27 14.46 -1.08
C TYR A 137 8.62 14.73 -0.42
N LEU A 138 8.66 14.91 0.90
CA LEU A 138 9.91 15.18 1.63
C LEU A 138 10.96 14.08 1.46
N ALA A 139 10.54 12.83 1.31
CA ALA A 139 11.45 11.70 1.12
C ALA A 139 11.99 11.56 -0.32
N THR A 140 11.32 12.16 -1.31
CA THR A 140 11.57 11.89 -2.74
C THR A 140 11.70 13.12 -3.62
N VAL A 141 11.55 14.32 -3.04
CA VAL A 141 11.64 15.59 -3.76
C VAL A 141 13.04 15.76 -4.32
N ARG A 142 13.08 16.24 -5.56
CA ARG A 142 14.29 16.64 -6.28
C ARG A 142 14.05 18.03 -6.84
N HIS A 143 14.86 18.98 -6.41
CA HIS A 143 14.80 20.38 -6.82
C HIS A 143 15.76 20.65 -7.96
N ASP A 144 15.35 21.51 -8.89
CA ASP A 144 16.18 22.08 -9.96
C ASP A 144 16.96 21.06 -10.80
N GLU A 145 16.37 19.89 -11.03
CA GLU A 145 16.99 18.87 -11.86
C GLU A 145 16.85 19.22 -13.34
N GLN A 146 17.93 19.07 -14.10
CA GLN A 146 17.93 19.32 -15.53
C GLN A 146 17.64 18.03 -16.28
N LEU A 147 16.59 18.05 -17.11
CA LEU A 147 16.15 16.92 -17.92
C LEU A 147 15.78 17.40 -19.32
N TYR A 148 16.03 16.56 -20.32
CA TYR A 148 15.43 16.75 -21.63
C TYR A 148 13.99 16.26 -21.56
N LEU A 149 13.04 17.18 -21.66
CA LEU A 149 11.62 16.85 -21.69
C LEU A 149 11.10 16.93 -23.11
N SER A 150 10.12 16.07 -23.41
CA SER A 150 9.41 16.07 -24.67
C SER A 150 7.96 15.64 -24.46
N ASN A 151 7.09 16.17 -25.31
CA ASN A 151 5.77 15.61 -25.60
C ASN A 151 4.87 15.50 -24.36
N SER A 152 4.19 16.60 -24.01
CA SER A 152 3.08 16.55 -23.05
C SER A 152 1.84 15.95 -23.71
N GLN A 153 1.39 14.79 -23.26
CA GLN A 153 0.13 14.20 -23.72
C GLN A 153 -0.90 14.22 -22.60
N ASN A 154 -2.13 14.59 -22.94
CA ASN A 154 -3.24 14.51 -22.01
C ASN A 154 -3.71 13.06 -21.97
N VAL A 155 -3.58 12.41 -20.83
CA VAL A 155 -4.19 11.10 -20.62
C VAL A 155 -5.57 11.35 -20.05
N SER A 156 -6.57 11.40 -20.93
CA SER A 156 -7.97 11.26 -20.52
C SER A 156 -8.17 9.83 -20.03
N SER A 157 -7.87 9.57 -18.75
CA SER A 157 -8.17 8.27 -18.17
C SER A 157 -9.68 8.10 -18.18
N SER A 158 -10.19 7.11 -18.92
CA SER A 158 -11.62 6.77 -19.06
C SER A 158 -12.31 6.36 -17.75
N GLN A 159 -11.58 6.35 -16.62
CA GLN A 159 -12.09 5.98 -15.30
C GLN A 159 -12.35 7.17 -14.36
N THR A 160 -11.92 8.38 -14.71
CA THR A 160 -12.12 9.55 -13.83
C THR A 160 -12.42 10.79 -14.67
N GLU A 161 -13.68 10.91 -15.10
CA GLU A 161 -14.20 12.12 -15.75
C GLU A 161 -14.01 13.32 -14.81
N GLY A 162 -13.04 14.19 -15.12
CA GLY A 162 -12.83 15.48 -14.43
C GLY A 162 -11.43 15.73 -13.86
N LEU A 163 -10.52 14.73 -13.80
CA LEU A 163 -9.13 14.95 -13.38
C LEU A 163 -8.23 15.07 -14.61
N GLU A 164 -7.74 16.28 -14.87
CA GLU A 164 -6.73 16.54 -15.90
C GLU A 164 -5.38 15.94 -15.47
N ILE A 165 -4.98 14.87 -16.14
CA ILE A 165 -3.69 14.21 -15.94
C ILE A 165 -2.89 14.38 -17.23
N HIS A 166 -1.75 15.06 -17.14
CA HIS A 166 -0.80 15.16 -18.24
C HIS A 166 0.38 14.24 -18.00
N GLU A 167 0.77 13.48 -19.01
CA GLU A 167 1.99 12.70 -19.02
C GLU A 167 3.08 13.44 -19.78
N VAL A 168 4.25 13.55 -19.17
CA VAL A 168 5.42 14.20 -19.72
C VAL A 168 6.56 13.20 -19.76
N TYR A 169 7.24 13.08 -20.89
CA TYR A 169 8.37 12.18 -21.03
C TYR A 169 9.68 12.93 -20.86
N GLY A 170 10.56 12.42 -20.00
CA GLY A 170 11.89 12.98 -19.77
C GLY A 170 13.00 11.96 -19.95
N CYS A 171 14.20 12.42 -20.34
CA CYS A 171 15.40 11.61 -20.33
C CYS A 171 16.64 12.42 -19.88
N GLU A 172 17.57 11.77 -19.18
CA GLU A 172 18.82 12.41 -18.68
C GLU A 172 19.90 12.50 -19.76
N THR A 173 19.85 11.61 -20.76
CA THR A 173 20.87 11.47 -21.81
C THR A 173 20.21 11.33 -23.17
N LEU A 174 20.74 12.03 -24.17
CA LEU A 174 20.34 11.86 -25.57
C LEU A 174 21.17 10.75 -26.25
N PRO A 175 20.56 9.93 -27.14
CA PRO A 175 19.13 9.89 -27.48
C PRO A 175 18.28 9.25 -26.36
N CYS A 176 17.04 9.71 -26.20
CA CYS A 176 16.11 9.09 -25.25
C CYS A 176 15.77 7.67 -25.73
N THR A 177 16.24 6.64 -25.03
CA THR A 177 15.90 5.23 -25.29
C THR A 177 14.84 4.74 -24.31
N GLU A 178 14.14 3.65 -24.64
CA GLU A 178 13.22 3.01 -23.68
C GLU A 178 13.86 2.70 -22.33
N GLN A 179 15.19 2.57 -22.26
CA GLN A 179 15.95 2.29 -21.04
C GLN A 179 16.23 3.53 -20.19
N ASN A 180 16.33 4.72 -20.79
CA ASN A 180 16.68 5.97 -20.11
C ASN A 180 15.53 6.98 -20.03
N THR A 181 14.33 6.63 -20.50
CA THR A 181 13.12 7.44 -20.35
C THR A 181 12.46 7.27 -19.00
N VAL A 182 11.99 8.40 -18.46
CA VAL A 182 11.17 8.52 -17.26
C VAL A 182 9.87 9.21 -17.64
N THR A 183 8.74 8.61 -17.27
CA THR A 183 7.42 9.20 -17.46
C THR A 183 7.00 9.91 -16.19
N PHE A 184 6.72 11.21 -16.29
CA PHE A 184 6.20 12.05 -15.23
C PHE A 184 4.70 12.24 -15.40
N ARG A 185 3.99 12.44 -14.28
CA ARG A 185 2.58 12.84 -14.29
C ARG A 185 2.43 14.24 -13.70
N VAL A 186 1.52 15.01 -14.28
CA VAL A 186 1.12 16.32 -13.78
C VAL A 186 -0.37 16.22 -13.45
N ARG A 187 -0.71 16.44 -12.19
CA ARG A 187 -2.07 16.21 -11.66
C ARG A 187 -2.47 17.32 -10.69
N SER A 188 -3.74 17.73 -10.73
CA SER A 188 -4.32 18.54 -9.65
C SER A 188 -4.55 17.62 -8.45
N THR A 189 -3.76 17.83 -7.41
CA THR A 189 -3.97 17.20 -6.10
C THR A 189 -3.95 18.31 -5.05
N TRP A 190 -4.64 18.10 -3.93
CA TRP A 190 -4.62 19.04 -2.80
C TRP A 190 -3.21 19.42 -2.37
N PHE A 191 -2.27 18.47 -2.44
CA PHE A 191 -0.86 18.74 -2.14
C PHE A 191 -0.24 19.70 -3.15
N ASN A 192 -0.40 19.44 -4.45
CA ASN A 192 0.15 20.31 -5.50
C ASN A 192 -0.50 21.70 -5.47
N GLU A 193 -1.79 21.79 -5.16
CA GLU A 193 -2.50 23.07 -4.97
C GLU A 193 -1.92 23.88 -3.81
N ILE A 194 -1.78 23.26 -2.62
CA ILE A 194 -1.18 23.95 -1.46
C ILE A 194 0.28 24.33 -1.74
N TRP A 195 1.04 23.46 -2.39
CA TRP A 195 2.42 23.73 -2.76
C TRP A 195 2.52 24.94 -3.71
N SER A 196 1.66 25.01 -4.73
CA SER A 196 1.63 26.14 -5.68
C SER A 196 1.20 27.45 -5.03
N ILE A 197 0.23 27.41 -4.10
CA ILE A 197 -0.16 28.59 -3.33
C ILE A 197 1.01 29.08 -2.46
N LEU A 198 1.76 28.17 -1.84
CA LEU A 198 2.88 28.51 -0.97
C LEU A 198 4.07 29.09 -1.73
N HIS A 199 4.40 28.53 -2.91
CA HIS A 199 5.61 28.89 -3.67
C HIS A 199 5.37 29.96 -4.74
N HIS A 200 4.20 29.97 -5.40
CA HIS A 200 3.88 30.85 -6.52
C HIS A 200 2.74 31.83 -6.23
N GLY A 201 1.99 31.64 -5.12
CA GLY A 201 0.86 32.49 -4.77
C GLY A 201 -0.39 32.28 -5.63
N SER A 202 -0.43 31.21 -6.44
CA SER A 202 -1.52 30.91 -7.37
C SER A 202 -2.03 29.48 -7.21
N LEU A 203 -3.23 29.20 -7.73
CA LEU A 203 -3.76 27.83 -7.81
C LEU A 203 -2.95 26.99 -8.81
N PHE A 204 -2.78 25.71 -8.50
CA PHE A 204 -2.06 24.78 -9.37
C PHE A 204 -2.95 24.36 -10.56
N TYR A 205 -2.50 24.65 -11.77
CA TYR A 205 -3.14 24.18 -12.99
C TYR A 205 -2.19 23.22 -13.73
N PRO A 206 -2.55 21.93 -13.87
CA PRO A 206 -1.74 20.95 -14.58
C PRO A 206 -1.41 21.36 -16.02
N GLY A 207 -2.38 21.98 -16.70
CA GLY A 207 -2.22 22.45 -18.07
C GLY A 207 -1.12 23.51 -18.26
N TYR A 208 -0.87 24.40 -17.30
CA TYR A 208 0.22 25.39 -17.43
C TYR A 208 1.60 24.75 -17.32
N VAL A 209 1.75 23.79 -16.41
CA VAL A 209 3.01 23.06 -16.25
C VAL A 209 3.27 22.16 -17.46
N ALA A 210 2.21 21.51 -17.99
CA ALA A 210 2.30 20.72 -19.21
C ALA A 210 2.60 21.59 -20.44
N ALA A 211 1.99 22.77 -20.56
CA ALA A 211 2.18 23.69 -21.68
C ALA A 211 3.60 24.28 -21.74
N ALA A 212 4.30 24.36 -20.61
CA ALA A 212 5.72 24.74 -20.59
C ALA A 212 6.61 23.72 -21.32
N VAL A 213 6.15 22.47 -21.46
CA VAL A 213 6.85 21.41 -22.19
C VAL A 213 6.44 21.43 -23.66
N SER A 214 7.38 21.76 -24.53
CA SER A 214 7.16 21.70 -25.97
C SER A 214 6.98 20.25 -26.45
N PRO A 215 6.22 20.02 -27.54
CA PRO A 215 6.22 18.73 -28.24
C PRO A 215 7.63 18.38 -28.80
N VAL A 216 8.48 19.39 -29.01
CA VAL A 216 9.88 19.21 -29.41
C VAL A 216 10.76 19.06 -28.16
N LEU A 217 11.82 18.26 -28.28
CA LEU A 217 12.76 17.99 -27.19
C LEU A 217 13.46 19.28 -26.72
N ASN A 218 13.22 19.64 -25.46
CA ASN A 218 13.76 20.84 -24.82
C ASN A 218 14.51 20.50 -23.54
N ARG A 219 15.54 21.28 -23.22
CA ARG A 219 16.21 21.22 -21.93
C ARG A 219 15.38 22.00 -20.92
N CYS A 220 14.97 21.32 -19.85
CA CYS A 220 14.13 21.91 -18.83
C CYS A 220 14.71 21.68 -17.44
N VAL A 221 14.55 22.69 -16.59
CA VAL A 221 14.77 22.59 -15.14
C VAL A 221 13.45 22.20 -14.52
N ILE A 222 13.44 21.13 -13.73
CA ILE A 222 12.22 20.60 -13.13
C ILE A 222 12.33 20.47 -11.61
N THR A 223 11.19 20.65 -10.96
CA THR A 223 10.96 20.16 -9.60
C THR A 223 9.95 19.02 -9.67
N SER A 224 10.36 17.84 -9.19
CA SER A 224 9.54 16.64 -9.19
C SER A 224 9.71 15.85 -7.90
N TYR A 225 8.72 15.04 -7.56
CA TYR A 225 8.79 14.11 -6.42
C TYR A 225 8.26 12.73 -6.82
N GLY A 226 8.70 11.71 -6.10
CA GLY A 226 8.35 10.31 -6.34
C GLY A 226 9.49 9.46 -6.89
N VAL A 227 9.24 8.15 -6.99
CA VAL A 227 10.29 7.17 -7.30
C VAL A 227 10.31 6.85 -8.79
N ARG A 228 11.46 7.08 -9.44
CA ARG A 228 11.67 6.87 -10.89
C ARG A 228 11.99 5.43 -11.29
N ARG A 229 11.78 4.45 -10.40
CA ARG A 229 12.10 3.05 -10.70
C ARG A 229 11.02 2.46 -11.59
N LYS A 230 11.42 1.97 -12.77
CA LYS A 230 10.50 1.38 -13.77
C LYS A 230 9.62 0.26 -13.24
N PHE A 231 10.12 -0.53 -12.29
CA PHE A 231 9.32 -1.56 -11.64
C PHE A 231 8.12 -0.96 -10.90
N LEU A 232 8.29 0.14 -10.18
CA LEU A 232 7.19 0.80 -9.46
C LEU A 232 6.23 1.49 -10.43
N VAL A 233 6.76 2.09 -11.50
CA VAL A 233 5.93 2.71 -12.54
C VAL A 233 5.08 1.67 -13.29
N ARG A 234 5.67 0.54 -13.71
CA ARG A 234 5.00 -0.48 -14.53
C ARG A 234 4.15 -1.46 -13.74
N SER A 235 4.56 -1.85 -12.52
CA SER A 235 3.86 -2.88 -11.76
C SER A 235 2.92 -2.31 -10.69
N TRP A 236 3.14 -1.08 -10.23
CA TRP A 236 2.38 -0.46 -9.14
C TRP A 236 1.74 0.87 -9.55
N GLU A 237 1.88 1.28 -10.82
CA GLU A 237 1.37 2.55 -11.37
C GLU A 237 1.78 3.79 -10.55
N LEU A 238 2.94 3.71 -9.89
CA LEU A 238 3.52 4.81 -9.11
C LEU A 238 4.43 5.64 -10.00
N TYR A 239 3.88 6.72 -10.54
CA TYR A 239 4.62 7.68 -11.38
C TYR A 239 5.13 8.83 -10.52
N PRO A 240 6.33 9.38 -10.82
CA PRO A 240 6.77 10.63 -10.24
C PRO A 240 5.85 11.77 -10.68
N ASP A 241 5.47 12.63 -9.74
CA ASP A 241 4.67 13.82 -10.00
C ASP A 241 5.58 15.02 -10.24
N LEU A 242 5.19 15.85 -11.21
CA LEU A 242 5.94 17.01 -11.66
C LEU A 242 5.17 18.27 -11.30
N VAL A 243 5.86 19.21 -10.64
CA VAL A 243 5.22 20.35 -9.94
C VAL A 243 5.64 21.68 -10.55
N GLN A 244 6.88 21.79 -11.01
CA GLN A 244 7.37 22.98 -11.70
C GLN A 244 8.28 22.56 -12.84
N VAL A 245 8.13 23.23 -13.97
CA VAL A 245 8.97 23.07 -15.17
C VAL A 245 9.29 24.44 -15.71
N GLU A 246 10.56 24.66 -15.99
CA GLU A 246 11.05 25.81 -16.74
C GLU A 246 11.89 25.28 -17.90
N CYS A 247 11.35 25.40 -19.12
CA CYS A 247 12.01 24.91 -20.32
C CYS A 247 12.68 26.05 -21.08
N MET A 248 13.91 25.80 -21.53
CA MET A 248 14.60 26.64 -22.50
C MET A 248 14.63 25.92 -23.85
N PRO A 249 14.39 26.62 -24.97
CA PRO A 249 14.52 26.01 -26.29
C PRO A 249 15.96 25.54 -26.46
N THR A 250 16.13 24.29 -26.91
CA THR A 250 17.47 23.76 -27.20
C THR A 250 17.85 24.21 -28.60
N ASP A 251 18.99 24.88 -28.76
CA ASP A 251 19.48 25.26 -30.09
C ASP A 251 19.57 24.01 -30.97
N ALA A 252 19.04 24.09 -32.20
CA ALA A 252 18.87 22.97 -33.14
C ALA A 252 20.17 22.23 -33.53
N GLY A 253 21.33 22.62 -32.98
CA GLY A 253 22.62 21.96 -33.12
C GLY A 253 22.99 20.97 -31.99
N GLU A 254 22.32 20.97 -30.83
CA GLU A 254 22.71 20.09 -29.71
C GLU A 254 22.24 18.64 -29.85
N GLY A 255 21.31 18.34 -30.76
CA GLY A 255 20.75 16.99 -30.93
C GLY A 255 21.69 15.93 -31.52
N LYS A 256 22.93 16.29 -31.87
CA LYS A 256 23.92 15.38 -32.49
C LYS A 256 25.07 14.95 -31.59
N ASP A 257 25.29 15.65 -30.47
CA ASP A 257 26.34 15.29 -29.52
C ASP A 257 25.72 14.57 -28.31
N SER A 258 26.31 13.45 -27.92
CA SER A 258 25.94 12.67 -26.73
C SER A 258 26.25 13.46 -25.45
N LYS A 259 25.45 14.50 -25.15
CA LYS A 259 25.59 15.31 -23.96
C LYS A 259 24.84 14.66 -22.80
N VAL A 260 25.60 14.31 -21.75
CA VAL A 260 25.06 13.81 -20.49
C VAL A 260 24.88 15.01 -19.57
N ILE A 261 23.65 15.23 -19.08
CA ILE A 261 23.41 16.22 -18.02
C ILE A 261 23.88 15.62 -16.69
N ASN A 262 24.84 16.26 -16.04
CA ASN A 262 25.33 15.81 -14.73
C ASN A 262 24.50 16.45 -13.60
N ASN A 263 23.49 15.73 -13.11
CA ASN A 263 22.65 16.16 -11.99
C ASN A 263 23.25 15.85 -10.60
N ARG A 264 24.57 15.61 -10.47
CA ARG A 264 25.20 15.27 -9.18
C ARG A 264 25.14 16.38 -8.14
N ASP A 265 25.01 17.64 -8.57
CA ASP A 265 25.03 18.81 -7.69
C ASP A 265 23.63 19.19 -7.16
N TYR A 266 22.58 18.48 -7.57
CA TYR A 266 21.17 18.79 -7.27
C TYR A 266 20.44 17.69 -6.47
N ARG A 267 21.20 16.82 -5.79
CA ARG A 267 20.68 15.68 -4.99
C ARG A 267 20.48 16.00 -3.52
#